data_AF-A0A5H2Y9Q2-F1
#
_entry.id   AF-A0A5H2Y9Q2-F1
#
_cell.length_a   1.000
_cell.length_b   1.000
_cell.length_c   1.000
_cell.angle_alpha   90.00
_cell.angle_beta   90.00
_cell.angle_gamma   90.00
#
_symmetry.space_group_name_H-M   'P 1'
#
loop_
_entity.id
_entity.type
_entity.pdbx_description
1 polymer ?
#
loop_
_entity_poly.entity_id
_entity_poly.type
_entity_poly.pdbx_seq_one_letter_code
_entity_poly.pdbx_strand_id
1 'polypeptide(L)'
;MSMNRDPYITFIGAKGVAFAWIGSVLGPLFILSTLGDFKHANTYIGLVFILIVVLSIRDGFKAKKHGKTSDFIALAIMPILIPIGCVLWFAFSK
;
A
#
# COMPACT_ATOMS: atom_id res chain seq x y z
N MET A 1 -29.45 -1.06 -13.87
CA MET A 1 -28.91 -0.98 -12.50
C MET A 1 -28.40 0.43 -12.28
N SER A 2 -29.13 1.25 -11.51
CA SER A 2 -28.67 2.58 -11.12
C SER A 2 -27.43 2.42 -10.25
N MET A 3 -26.29 2.95 -10.71
CA MET A 3 -25.01 2.92 -10.04
C MET A 3 -25.03 3.95 -8.90
N ASN A 4 -25.85 3.70 -7.87
CA ASN A 4 -25.86 4.50 -6.65
C ASN A 4 -24.65 4.12 -5.79
N ARG A 5 -23.44 4.42 -6.29
CA ARG A 5 -22.22 4.33 -5.49
C ARG A 5 -22.27 5.51 -4.53
N ASP A 6 -22.59 5.22 -3.26
CA ASP A 6 -22.53 6.20 -2.19
C ASP A 6 -21.17 6.94 -2.27
N PRO A 7 -21.18 8.27 -2.50
CA PRO A 7 -19.96 9.05 -2.64
C PRO A 7 -19.05 8.93 -1.42
N TYR A 8 -19.62 8.78 -0.22
CA TYR A 8 -18.85 8.64 1.01
C TYR A 8 -18.09 7.32 1.05
N ILE A 9 -18.74 6.22 0.67
CA ILE A 9 -18.10 4.90 0.62
C ILE A 9 -16.97 4.91 -0.41
N THR A 10 -17.20 5.54 -1.57
CA THR A 10 -16.19 5.64 -2.63
C THR A 10 -15.00 6.49 -2.19
N PHE A 11 -15.25 7.62 -1.52
CA PHE A 11 -14.20 8.53 -1.04
C PHE A 11 -13.36 7.91 0.09
N ILE A 12 -13.99 7.21 1.03
CA ILE A 12 -13.29 6.49 2.11
C ILE A 12 -12.43 5.37 1.52
N GLY A 13 -12.95 4.62 0.54
CA GLY A 13 -12.17 3.60 -0.19
C GLY A 13 -10.95 4.20 -0.90
N ALA A 14 -11.13 5.33 -1.60
CA ALA A 14 -10.06 6.00 -2.32
C ALA A 14 -8.93 6.50 -1.39
N LYS A 15 -9.27 7.00 -0.19
CA LYS A 15 -8.27 7.37 0.82
C LYS A 15 -7.43 6.17 1.28
N GLY A 16 -8.08 5.04 1.55
CA GLY A 16 -7.39 3.81 1.94
C GLY A 16 -6.41 3.34 0.87
N VAL A 17 -6.80 3.42 -0.40
CA VAL A 17 -5.92 3.11 -1.54
C VAL A 17 -4.72 4.06 -1.59
N ALA A 18 -4.93 5.36 -1.43
CA ALA A 18 -3.83 6.33 -1.43
C ALA A 18 -2.80 6.05 -0.32
N PHE A 19 -3.25 5.75 0.91
CA PHE A 19 -2.34 5.40 2.00
C PHE A 19 -1.59 4.08 1.76
N ALA A 20 -2.25 3.08 1.15
CA ALA A 20 -1.60 1.81 0.81
C ALA A 20 -0.47 2.01 -0.22
N TRP A 21 -0.65 2.90 -1.19
CA TRP A 21 0.33 3.17 -2.24
C TRP A 21 1.47 4.05 -1.76
N ILE A 22 1.17 5.09 -0.99
CA ILE A 22 2.19 5.95 -0.39
C ILE A 22 3.01 5.15 0.61
N GLY A 23 2.35 4.38 1.48
CA GLY A 23 3.01 3.55 2.48
C GLY A 23 3.87 2.45 1.88
N SER A 24 3.48 1.88 0.73
CA SER A 24 4.26 0.81 0.10
C SER A 24 5.57 1.29 -0.51
N VAL A 25 5.66 2.57 -0.86
CA VAL A 25 6.88 3.20 -1.36
C VAL A 25 7.70 3.77 -0.21
N LEU A 26 7.07 4.59 0.64
CA LEU A 26 7.77 5.27 1.73
C LEU A 26 8.25 4.30 2.82
N GLY A 27 7.50 3.26 3.14
CA GLY A 27 7.87 2.28 4.16
C GLY A 27 9.23 1.63 3.90
N PRO A 28 9.42 0.96 2.75
CA PRO A 28 10.70 0.43 2.34
C PRO A 28 11.79 1.50 2.22
N LEU A 29 11.50 2.67 1.67
CA LEU A 29 12.50 3.74 1.52
C LEU A 29 13.05 4.21 2.88
N PHE A 30 12.17 4.45 3.86
CA PHE A 30 12.60 4.88 5.20
C PHE A 30 13.42 3.81 5.92
N ILE A 31 13.04 2.53 5.81
CA ILE A 31 13.79 1.42 6.41
C ILE A 31 15.13 1.21 5.72
N LEU A 32 15.17 1.27 4.39
CA LEU A 32 16.41 1.11 3.62
C LEU A 32 17.36 2.29 3.83
N SER A 33 16.84 3.51 4.00
CA SER A 33 17.66 4.71 4.22
C SER A 33 18.50 4.65 5.51
N THR A 34 18.04 3.90 6.50
CA THR A 34 18.72 3.70 7.78
C THR A 34 19.38 2.33 7.90
N LEU A 35 19.35 1.52 6.82
CA LEU A 35 19.77 0.11 6.83
C LEU A 35 19.13 -0.71 7.96
N GLY A 36 17.93 -0.33 8.40
CA GLY A 36 17.24 -0.98 9.51
C GLY A 36 17.81 -0.64 10.89
N ASP A 37 18.60 0.43 11.03
CA ASP A 37 19.05 0.89 12.36
C ASP A 37 17.90 1.52 13.15
N PHE A 38 17.45 0.82 14.19
CA PHE A 38 16.36 1.21 15.08
C PHE A 38 16.70 2.41 15.98
N LYS A 39 17.92 2.96 15.94
CA LYS A 39 18.24 4.20 16.66
C LYS A 39 17.63 5.43 16.00
N HIS A 40 17.28 5.35 14.72
CA HIS A 40 16.74 6.47 13.96
C HIS A 40 15.21 6.44 13.90
N ALA A 41 14.57 7.59 14.17
CA ALA A 41 13.12 7.75 14.09
C ALA A 41 12.55 7.32 12.73
N ASN A 42 13.30 7.52 11.65
CA ASN A 42 12.93 7.13 10.29
C ASN A 42 12.61 5.63 10.17
N THR A 43 13.35 4.76 10.86
CA THR A 43 13.11 3.31 10.84
C THR A 43 11.74 2.96 11.43
N TYR A 44 11.36 3.62 12.52
CA TYR A 44 10.04 3.45 13.13
C TYR A 44 8.92 3.99 12.23
N ILE A 45 9.13 5.14 11.59
CA ILE A 45 8.18 5.71 10.62
C ILE A 45 7.96 4.75 9.46
N GLY A 46 9.05 4.19 8.91
CA GLY A 46 8.98 3.18 7.85
C GLY A 46 8.21 1.93 8.27
N LEU A 47 8.43 1.46 9.51
CA LEU A 47 7.67 0.34 10.08
C LEU A 47 6.18 0.62 10.21
N VAL A 48 5.80 1.82 10.66
CA VAL A 48 4.40 2.23 10.72
C VAL A 48 3.76 2.22 9.33
N PHE A 49 4.46 2.73 8.31
CA PHE A 49 3.99 2.65 6.93
C PHE A 49 3.81 1.21 6.45
N ILE A 50 4.75 0.31 6.73
CA ILE A 50 4.59 -1.12 6.39
C ILE A 50 3.38 -1.72 7.10
N LEU A 51 3.15 -1.41 8.38
CA LEU A 51 1.98 -1.90 9.10
C LEU A 51 0.68 -1.40 8.46
N ILE A 52 0.60 -0.13 8.06
CA ILE A 52 -0.55 0.42 7.36
C ILE A 52 -0.80 -0.34 6.05
N VAL A 53 0.25 -0.59 5.26
CA VAL A 53 0.15 -1.35 4.01
C VAL A 53 -0.37 -2.77 4.24
N VAL A 54 0.12 -3.47 5.28
CA VAL A 54 -0.34 -4.81 5.63
C VAL A 54 -1.84 -4.80 5.99
N LEU A 55 -2.29 -3.79 6.74
CA LEU A 55 -3.72 -3.62 7.05
C LEU A 55 -4.54 -3.36 5.79
N SER A 56 -4.04 -2.53 4.86
CA SER A 56 -4.69 -2.31 3.56
C SER A 56 -4.79 -3.58 2.73
N ILE A 57 -3.73 -4.40 2.69
CA ILE A 57 -3.73 -5.69 2.00
C ILE A 57 -4.81 -6.61 2.58
N ARG A 58 -4.92 -6.68 3.91
CA ARG A 58 -5.98 -7.45 4.60
C ARG A 58 -7.37 -7.00 4.17
N ASP A 59 -7.58 -5.69 4.04
CA ASP A 59 -8.87 -5.14 3.59
C ASP A 59 -9.13 -5.42 2.10
N GLY A 60 -8.09 -5.42 1.25
CA GLY A 60 -8.20 -5.90 -0.13
C GLY A 60 -8.69 -7.35 -0.20
N PHE A 61 -8.14 -8.25 0.63
CA PHE A 61 -8.61 -9.65 0.70
C PHE A 61 -10.06 -9.77 1.19
N LYS A 62 -10.50 -8.94 2.13
CA LYS A 62 -11.92 -8.87 2.51
C LYS A 62 -12.77 -8.41 1.33
N ALA A 63 -12.35 -7.38 0.60
CA ALA A 63 -13.09 -6.86 -0.56
C ALA A 63 -13.28 -7.93 -1.65
N LYS A 64 -12.27 -8.79 -1.87
CA LYS A 64 -12.37 -9.96 -2.77
C LYS A 64 -13.50 -10.91 -2.34
N LYS A 65 -13.65 -11.19 -1.04
CA LYS A 65 -14.74 -12.03 -0.51
C LYS A 65 -16.13 -11.40 -0.74
N HIS A 66 -16.21 -10.08 -0.86
CA HIS A 66 -17.44 -9.35 -1.16
C HIS A 66 -17.66 -9.09 -2.67
N GLY A 67 -16.88 -9.71 -3.55
CA GLY A 67 -17.04 -9.58 -5.00
C GLY A 67 -16.51 -8.27 -5.60
N LYS A 68 -15.82 -7.43 -4.82
CA LYS A 68 -15.21 -6.16 -5.28
C LYS A 68 -13.76 -6.40 -5.72
N THR A 69 -13.57 -6.88 -6.94
CA THR A 69 -12.26 -7.23 -7.50
C THR A 69 -11.35 -6.01 -7.72
N SER A 70 -11.92 -4.83 -8.01
CA SER A 70 -11.17 -3.58 -8.17
C SER A 70 -10.43 -3.19 -6.90
N ASP A 71 -11.11 -3.30 -5.75
CA ASP A 71 -10.58 -2.90 -4.45
C ASP A 71 -9.50 -3.88 -3.99
N PHE A 72 -9.67 -5.17 -4.33
CA PHE A 72 -8.63 -6.18 -4.14
C PHE A 72 -7.35 -5.85 -4.90
N ILE A 73 -7.45 -5.47 -6.19
CA ILE A 73 -6.27 -5.12 -6.99
C ILE A 73 -5.60 -3.87 -6.41
N ALA A 74 -6.39 -2.83 -6.11
CA ALA A 74 -5.88 -1.55 -5.63
C ALA A 74 -5.24 -1.63 -4.24
N LEU A 75 -5.77 -2.45 -3.33
CA LEU A 75 -5.31 -2.52 -1.94
C LEU A 75 -4.35 -3.67 -1.64
N ALA A 76 -4.39 -4.78 -2.40
CA ALA A 76 -3.57 -5.96 -2.13
C ALA A 76 -2.46 -6.17 -3.17
N ILE A 77 -2.75 -5.99 -4.46
CA ILE A 77 -1.80 -6.31 -5.54
C ILE A 77 -0.87 -5.13 -5.82
N MET A 78 -1.43 -3.94 -6.05
CA MET A 78 -0.64 -2.76 -6.41
C MET A 78 0.38 -2.35 -5.33
N PRO A 79 0.04 -2.34 -4.03
CA PRO A 79 1.01 -2.01 -2.99
C PRO A 79 2.20 -2.98 -2.91
N ILE A 80 2.09 -4.19 -3.47
CA ILE A 80 3.20 -5.15 -3.53
C ILE A 80 3.97 -4.98 -4.86
N LEU A 81 3.26 -4.87 -5.98
CA LEU A 81 3.86 -4.75 -7.31
C LEU A 81 4.70 -3.48 -7.47
N ILE A 82 4.24 -2.33 -6.95
CA ILE A 82 4.94 -1.05 -7.08
C ILE A 82 6.36 -1.11 -6.50
N PRO A 83 6.57 -1.45 -5.21
CA PRO A 83 7.92 -1.52 -4.65
C PRO A 83 8.79 -2.60 -5.32
N ILE A 84 8.23 -3.75 -5.71
CA ILE A 84 8.96 -4.76 -6.47
C ILE A 84 9.43 -4.20 -7.82
N GLY A 85 8.55 -3.52 -8.56
CA GLY A 85 8.87 -2.87 -9.83
C GLY A 85 9.96 -1.81 -9.66
N CYS A 86 9.90 -0.99 -8.61
CA CYS A 86 10.94 -0.01 -8.30
C CYS A 86 12.30 -0.66 -8.01
N VAL A 87 12.32 -1.75 -7.24
CA VAL A 87 13.55 -2.48 -6.92
C VAL A 87 14.14 -3.13 -8.17
N LEU A 88 13.31 -3.78 -9.00
CA LEU A 88 13.75 -4.40 -10.25
C LEU A 88 14.28 -3.35 -11.22
N TRP A 89 13.56 -2.23 -11.40
CA TRP A 89 14.00 -1.13 -12.24
C TRP A 89 15.37 -0.60 -11.80
N PHE A 90 15.57 -0.38 -10.50
CA PHE A 90 16.85 0.05 -9.96
C PHE A 90 17.97 -0.98 -10.19
N ALA A 91 17.66 -2.27 -10.07
CA ALA A 91 18.62 -3.35 -10.30
C ALA A 91 19.05 -3.48 -11.78
N PHE A 92 18.12 -3.27 -12.72
CA PHE A 92 18.36 -3.38 -14.17
C PHE A 92 18.80 -2.08 -14.85
N SER A 93 18.69 -0.93 -14.18
CA SER A 93 19.15 0.37 -14.70
C SER A 93 20.61 0.69 -14.33
N LYS A 94 21.32 -0.29 -13.76
CA LYS A 94 22.78 -0.27 -13.56
C LYS A 94 23.45 -1.07 -14.67
#